data_AF-A0A968BPW1-F1
#
_entry.id   AF-A0A968BPW1-F1
#
_cell.length_a   1.000
_cell.length_b   1.000
_cell.length_c   1.000
_cell.angle_alpha   90.00
_cell.angle_beta   90.00
_cell.angle_gamma   90.00
#
_symmetry.space_group_name_H-M   'P 1'
#
loop_
_entity.id
_entity.type
_entity.pdbx_description
1 polymer ?
#
loop_
_entity_poly.entity_id
_entity_poly.type
_entity_poly.pdbx_seq_one_letter_code
_entity_poly.pdbx_strand_id
1 'polypeptide(L)'
;GRKAQVNVSVSTLVPKPHTPFQWVPLAEEDEIRAQQQYLKENLRGPGLKLNWNRYQETLLEAVLSRGDRRLGAAIQRAWQLGARFDGWGDQFKVEAWRQAF
;
A
#
# COMPACT_ATOMS: atom_id res chain seq x y z
N GLY A 1 -29.28 21.23 -6.94
CA GLY A 1 -28.85 20.22 -5.94
C GLY A 1 -27.39 19.88 -6.15
N ARG A 2 -26.62 19.58 -5.09
CA ARG A 2 -25.22 19.13 -5.24
C ARG A 2 -25.21 17.79 -5.99
N LYS A 3 -24.41 17.70 -7.06
CA LYS A 3 -24.16 16.43 -7.74
C LYS A 3 -23.53 15.45 -6.75
N ALA A 4 -24.00 14.20 -6.73
CA ALA A 4 -23.45 13.16 -5.86
C ALA A 4 -21.99 12.86 -6.26
N GLN A 5 -21.16 12.59 -5.26
CA GLN A 5 -19.77 12.15 -5.44
C GLN A 5 -19.63 10.71 -4.93
N VAL A 6 -19.07 9.83 -5.76
CA VAL A 6 -18.77 8.44 -5.44
C VAL A 6 -17.26 8.30 -5.26
N ASN A 7 -16.85 7.81 -4.09
CA ASN A 7 -15.47 7.47 -3.80
C ASN A 7 -15.26 5.98 -4.08
N VAL A 8 -14.32 5.67 -4.97
CA VAL A 8 -13.88 4.31 -5.28
C VAL A 8 -12.50 4.14 -4.68
N SER A 9 -12.35 3.19 -3.76
CA SER A 9 -11.07 2.88 -3.13
C SER A 9 -10.63 1.47 -3.54
N VAL A 10 -9.43 1.38 -4.11
CA VAL A 10 -8.86 0.12 -4.59
C VAL A 10 -7.55 -0.14 -3.85
N SER A 11 -7.41 -1.32 -3.28
CA SER A 11 -6.19 -1.73 -2.58
C SER A 11 -5.61 -2.98 -3.22
N THR A 12 -4.28 -3.02 -3.34
CA THR A 12 -3.59 -4.26 -3.72
C THR A 12 -3.83 -5.35 -2.68
N LEU A 13 -4.09 -6.58 -3.15
CA LEU A 13 -4.21 -7.75 -2.28
C LEU A 13 -2.87 -8.06 -1.61
N VAL A 14 -2.87 -8.09 -0.27
CA VAL A 14 -1.73 -8.57 0.53
C VAL A 14 -2.04 -9.99 1.04
N PRO A 15 -1.20 -11.00 0.76
CA PRO A 15 -1.41 -12.38 1.20
C PRO A 15 -1.12 -12.53 2.71
N LYS A 16 -2.07 -12.11 3.55
CA LYS A 16 -1.92 -12.14 5.01
C LYS A 16 -1.95 -13.58 5.54
N PRO A 17 -1.18 -13.91 6.60
CA PRO A 17 -1.22 -15.22 7.23
C PRO A 17 -2.64 -15.57 7.70
N HIS A 18 -2.98 -16.87 7.71
CA HIS A 18 -4.28 -17.38 8.16
C HIS A 18 -5.49 -16.89 7.33
N THR A 19 -5.26 -16.48 6.09
CA THR A 19 -6.32 -16.19 5.11
C THR A 19 -6.34 -17.26 4.00
N PRO A 20 -7.47 -17.47 3.29
CA PRO A 20 -7.49 -18.39 2.15
C PRO A 20 -6.45 -18.07 1.08
N PHE A 21 -6.07 -16.80 0.94
CA PHE A 21 -5.10 -16.32 -0.06
C PHE A 21 -3.66 -16.24 0.46
N GLN A 22 -3.34 -16.79 1.64
CA GLN A 22 -1.99 -16.69 2.23
C GLN A 22 -0.87 -17.26 1.35
N TRP A 23 -1.20 -18.18 0.44
CA TRP A 23 -0.26 -18.86 -0.46
C TRP A 23 -0.14 -18.20 -1.84
N VAL A 24 -0.96 -17.19 -2.12
CA VAL A 24 -0.90 -16.45 -3.38
C VAL A 24 0.33 -15.54 -3.34
N PRO A 25 1.09 -15.41 -4.45
CA PRO A 25 2.17 -14.43 -4.51
C PRO A 25 1.63 -13.01 -4.33
N LEU A 26 2.44 -12.13 -3.74
CA LEU A 26 2.21 -10.70 -3.88
C LEU A 26 2.47 -10.35 -5.34
N ALA A 27 1.55 -9.64 -5.99
CA ALA A 27 1.73 -9.21 -7.37
C ALA A 27 2.97 -8.32 -7.52
N GLU A 28 3.63 -8.43 -8.67
CA GLU A 28 4.83 -7.64 -8.99
C GLU A 28 4.48 -6.16 -9.21
N GLU A 29 5.48 -5.29 -9.04
CA GLU A 29 5.27 -3.83 -9.15
C GLU A 29 4.67 -3.43 -10.50
N ASP A 30 5.17 -4.01 -11.59
CA ASP A 30 4.71 -3.70 -12.95
C ASP A 30 3.26 -4.12 -13.19
N GLU A 31 2.85 -5.27 -12.66
CA GLU A 31 1.47 -5.75 -12.76
C GLU A 31 0.52 -4.83 -12.00
N ILE A 32 0.87 -4.47 -10.76
CA ILE A 32 0.07 -3.56 -9.93
C ILE A 32 -0.05 -2.20 -10.62
N ARG A 33 1.05 -1.67 -11.17
CA ARG A 33 1.05 -0.39 -11.90
C ARG A 33 0.17 -0.45 -13.14
N ALA A 34 0.23 -1.53 -13.90
CA ALA A 34 -0.60 -1.71 -15.10
C ALA A 34 -2.10 -1.77 -14.73
N GLN A 35 -2.47 -2.53 -13.71
CA GLN A 35 -3.85 -2.60 -13.21
C GLN A 35 -4.35 -1.25 -12.70
N GLN A 36 -3.52 -0.53 -11.92
CA GLN A 36 -3.84 0.81 -11.44
C GLN A 36 -4.00 1.80 -12.59
N GLN A 37 -3.15 1.72 -13.61
CA GLN A 37 -3.24 2.59 -14.79
C GLN A 37 -4.54 2.35 -15.56
N TYR A 38 -4.88 1.08 -15.78
CA TYR A 38 -6.15 0.70 -16.39
C TYR A 38 -7.35 1.29 -15.62
N LEU A 39 -7.35 1.20 -14.29
CA LEU A 39 -8.40 1.77 -13.46
C LEU A 39 -8.47 3.30 -13.56
N LYS A 40 -7.33 4.00 -13.59
CA LYS A 40 -7.31 5.47 -13.75
C LYS A 40 -7.87 5.93 -15.09
N GLU A 41 -7.60 5.18 -16.15
CA GLU A 41 -8.07 5.49 -17.50
C GLU A 41 -9.57 5.25 -17.67
N ASN A 42 -10.12 4.26 -16.98
CA ASN A 42 -11.51 3.83 -17.12
C ASN A 42 -12.46 4.38 -16.04
N LEU A 43 -11.96 4.68 -14.84
CA LEU A 43 -12.73 5.23 -13.72
C LEU A 43 -12.54 6.74 -13.59
N ARG A 44 -12.75 7.45 -14.70
CA ARG A 44 -12.69 8.91 -14.78
C ARG A 44 -14.04 9.48 -15.20
N GLY A 45 -14.48 10.55 -14.55
CA GLY A 45 -15.73 11.22 -14.91
C GLY A 45 -16.26 12.15 -13.81
N PRO A 46 -17.26 12.99 -14.13
CA PRO A 46 -17.86 13.90 -13.16
C PRO A 46 -18.44 13.12 -11.97
N GLY A 47 -18.04 13.48 -10.75
CA GLY A 47 -18.54 12.85 -9.53
C GLY A 47 -17.82 11.55 -9.14
N LEU A 48 -16.78 11.12 -9.86
CA LEU A 48 -15.97 9.96 -9.47
C LEU A 48 -14.64 10.40 -8.86
N LYS A 49 -14.26 9.80 -7.72
CA LYS A 49 -12.94 9.94 -7.12
C LYS A 49 -12.35 8.57 -6.85
N LEU A 50 -11.29 8.22 -7.58
CA LEU A 50 -10.52 7.00 -7.38
C LEU A 50 -9.37 7.25 -6.39
N ASN A 51 -9.24 6.37 -5.38
CA ASN A 51 -8.09 6.32 -4.47
C ASN A 51 -7.46 4.93 -4.55
N TRP A 52 -6.13 4.87 -4.51
CA TRP A 52 -5.37 3.62 -4.51
C TRP A 52 -4.10 3.77 -3.67
N ASN A 53 -3.55 2.65 -3.21
CA ASN A 53 -2.27 2.62 -2.51
C ASN A 53 -1.09 2.52 -3.49
N ARG A 54 0.05 3.12 -3.13
CA ARG A 54 1.29 2.97 -3.90
C ARG A 54 1.89 1.58 -3.66
N TYR A 55 2.64 1.06 -4.63
CA TYR A 55 3.32 -0.23 -4.50
C TYR A 55 4.18 -0.32 -3.24
N GLN A 56 4.92 0.74 -2.92
CA GLN A 56 5.80 0.78 -1.75
C GLN A 56 5.01 0.70 -0.43
N GLU A 57 3.80 1.25 -0.38
CA GLU A 57 2.90 1.13 0.78
C GLU A 57 2.37 -0.30 0.91
N THR A 58 1.99 -0.93 -0.21
CA THR A 58 1.62 -2.35 -0.24
C THR A 58 2.77 -3.23 0.25
N LEU A 59 4.00 -2.97 -0.18
CA LEU A 59 5.17 -3.75 0.19
C LEU A 59 5.42 -3.64 1.70
N LEU A 60 5.33 -2.43 2.27
CA LEU A 60 5.46 -2.25 3.71
C LEU A 60 4.34 -2.99 4.46
N GLU A 61 3.08 -2.85 4.02
CA GLU A 61 1.96 -3.60 4.63
C GLU A 61 2.20 -5.12 4.58
N ALA A 62 2.68 -5.65 3.46
CA ALA A 62 2.98 -7.05 3.29
C ALA A 62 4.05 -7.54 4.25
N VAL A 63 5.15 -6.79 4.39
CA VAL A 63 6.23 -7.13 5.32
C VAL A 63 5.77 -7.05 6.77
N LEU A 64 5.06 -5.98 7.15
CA LEU A 64 4.51 -5.83 8.50
C LEU A 64 3.47 -6.90 8.84
N SER A 65 2.65 -7.32 7.86
CA SER A 65 1.59 -8.32 8.07
C SER A 65 2.10 -9.76 8.12
N ARG A 66 3.25 -10.04 7.50
CA ARG A 66 3.82 -11.40 7.39
C ARG A 66 5.08 -11.60 8.23
N GLY A 67 5.64 -10.54 8.79
CA GLY A 67 6.85 -10.61 9.59
C GLY A 67 6.63 -11.24 10.96
N ASP A 68 7.73 -11.63 11.59
CA ASP A 68 7.77 -12.16 12.95
C ASP A 68 8.44 -11.16 13.91
N ARG A 69 8.75 -11.62 15.13
CA ARG A 69 9.43 -10.80 16.16
C ARG A 69 10.74 -10.15 15.70
N ARG A 70 11.41 -10.68 14.66
CA ARG A 70 12.68 -10.13 14.14
C ARG A 70 12.45 -8.77 13.47
N LEU A 71 11.24 -8.51 13.01
CA LEU A 71 10.86 -7.23 12.40
C LEU A 71 10.93 -6.06 13.39
N GLY A 72 10.89 -6.33 14.70
CA GLY A 72 11.00 -5.29 15.72
C GLY A 72 12.25 -4.43 15.58
N ALA A 73 13.39 -5.02 15.20
CA ALA A 73 14.63 -4.29 14.97
C ALA A 73 14.53 -3.32 13.76
N ALA A 74 13.93 -3.77 12.66
CA ALA A 74 13.71 -2.95 11.48
C ALA A 74 12.72 -1.80 11.78
N ILE A 75 11.64 -2.06 12.51
CA ILE A 75 10.68 -1.03 12.92
C ILE A 75 11.36 0.04 13.78
N GLN A 76 12.16 -0.37 14.77
CA GLN A 76 12.90 0.56 15.62
C GLN A 76 13.88 1.40 14.79
N ARG A 77 14.60 0.77 13.86
CA ARG A 77 15.56 1.46 13.00
C ARG A 77 14.88 2.45 12.06
N ALA A 78 13.75 2.08 11.44
CA ALA A 78 12.97 2.97 10.59
C ALA A 78 12.51 4.20 11.37
N TRP A 79 12.04 4.02 12.61
CA TRP A 79 11.68 5.13 13.49
C TRP A 79 12.87 6.06 13.80
N GLN A 80 14.04 5.50 14.10
CA GLN A 80 15.28 6.29 14.30
C GLN A 80 15.70 7.08 13.05
N LEU A 81 15.39 6.55 11.87
CA LEU A 81 15.59 7.20 10.57
C LEU A 81 14.48 8.20 10.22
N GLY A 82 13.54 8.42 11.14
CA GLY A 82 12.49 9.43 11.04
C GLY A 82 11.20 8.95 10.40
N ALA A 83 11.02 7.63 10.18
CA ALA A 83 9.73 7.05 9.80
C ALA A 83 8.71 7.30 10.92
N ARG A 84 7.62 7.96 10.59
CA ARG A 84 6.53 8.28 11.51
C ARG A 84 5.31 8.59 10.67
N PHE A 85 4.14 8.16 11.13
CA PHE A 85 2.87 8.49 10.47
C PHE A 85 2.78 7.93 9.03
N ASP A 86 3.50 6.85 8.72
CA ASP A 86 3.58 6.21 7.40
C ASP A 86 2.23 5.67 6.85
N GLY A 87 1.20 5.61 7.69
CA GLY A 87 -0.17 5.28 7.27
C GLY A 87 -0.86 6.41 6.49
N TRP A 88 -0.31 7.63 6.50
CA TRP A 88 -0.76 8.73 5.65
C TRP A 88 0.21 8.93 4.49
N GLY A 89 -0.30 8.87 3.25
CA GLY A 89 0.54 8.84 2.05
C GLY A 89 1.49 10.03 1.90
N ASP A 90 1.14 11.20 2.43
CA ASP A 90 1.98 12.40 2.44
C ASP A 90 3.13 12.34 3.45
N GLN A 91 3.08 11.43 4.42
CA GLN A 91 4.09 11.24 5.46
C GLN A 91 4.97 9.99 5.22
N PHE A 92 4.63 9.16 4.24
CA PHE A 92 5.31 7.89 3.99
C PHE A 92 6.78 8.08 3.56
N LYS A 93 7.71 7.54 4.37
CA LYS A 93 9.16 7.65 4.15
C LYS A 93 9.77 6.32 3.71
N VAL A 94 9.59 5.98 2.44
CA VAL A 94 10.14 4.74 1.86
C VAL A 94 11.64 4.54 2.12
N GLU A 95 12.44 5.60 2.03
CA GLU A 95 13.90 5.50 2.22
C GLU A 95 14.29 5.13 3.65
N ALA A 96 13.53 5.57 4.66
CA ALA A 96 13.77 5.19 6.04
C ALA A 96 13.53 3.69 6.25
N TRP A 97 12.52 3.12 5.59
CA TRP A 97 12.25 1.69 5.61
C TRP A 97 13.30 0.90 4.83
N ARG A 98 13.69 1.36 3.63
CA ARG A 98 14.75 0.70 2.83
C ARG A 98 16.09 0.61 3.58
N GLN A 99 16.44 1.65 4.35
CA GLN A 99 17.66 1.68 5.16
C GLN A 99 17.54 0.90 6.49
N ALA A 100 16.33 0.54 6.90
CA ALA A 100 16.08 -0.14 8.17
C ALA A 100 16.13 -1.66 8.08
N PHE A 101 15.94 -2.22 6.87
CA PHE A 101 16.18 -3.62 6.55
C PHE A 101 17.64 -3.84 6.15
#